data_AF-A0A954W6J7-F1
#
_entry.id   AF-A0A954W6J7-F1
#
_cell.length_a   1.000
_cell.length_b   1.000
_cell.length_c   1.000
_cell.angle_alpha   90.00
_cell.angle_beta   90.00
_cell.angle_gamma   90.00
#
_symmetry.space_group_name_H-M   'P 1'
#
loop_
_entity.id
_entity.type
_entity.pdbx_description
1 polymer ?
#
loop_
_entity_poly.entity_id
_entity_poly.type
_entity_poly.pdbx_seq_one_letter_code
_entity_poly.pdbx_strand_id
1 'polypeptide(L)'
;MSAQPNPFGPSDVLRILLVYRMRWVVPAVMITLMALGVAIVRRPNWEASQALVLREEGVGRDSRLGRFDSVEAMKTAQETIMELSKSQGVLRNVLMALNGEEPSSSDIDSLRAAIKVSAPKGIEFGKSEVFYLTVKAKSKEQAIELTSGLAMQLDHRLRELRERKAESLVNELSEAVELAERQLNEATQKLADVESELGSDLAELRILNEVATGESNLRQTLIQIKNELRQASVDKQTYDELLRLLEAARTDPQQLVATPNHLLQAQPALQRLKDGLVDSQLKTAQLLGELSPDHPRVLAAMTAQKQIATRLHSELADAISGIEAQRYIIGKRVALLESQLADLTQRMERIAQVRPRYANLVADVSSRADILKTQQNDLAQAIASRQAARMSGQLTPLDEPTTGDGPSGPGRSVIVAGGMVVGLAAGLGLLFLTVPVPTPGAEGIPVSPDRSRQELLWKTGEPMRSEETMVARTMETNQKTPTNTIGGREFMLADENDEDEMTYAERLAAGQRRGAGSSNYMSTLKNALKDFLCIKPSWN
;
A
#
# COMPACT_ATOMS: atom_id res chain seq x y z
N MET A 1 -63.98 -19.98 -45.42
CA MET A 1 -63.09 -21.13 -45.18
C MET A 1 -63.89 -22.16 -44.41
N SER A 2 -64.26 -23.27 -45.04
CA SER A 2 -64.89 -24.41 -44.35
C SER A 2 -63.82 -25.21 -43.61
N ALA A 3 -64.07 -25.52 -42.33
CA ALA A 3 -63.19 -26.40 -41.57
C ALA A 3 -63.26 -27.81 -42.17
N GLN A 4 -62.12 -28.36 -42.61
CA GLN A 4 -62.07 -29.76 -43.00
C GLN A 4 -62.25 -30.63 -41.74
N PRO A 5 -63.06 -31.71 -41.78
CA PRO A 5 -63.17 -32.62 -40.66
C PRO A 5 -61.82 -33.31 -40.43
N ASN A 6 -61.34 -33.32 -39.18
CA ASN A 6 -60.11 -34.04 -38.82
C ASN A 6 -60.26 -35.52 -39.17
N PRO A 7 -59.41 -36.09 -40.05
CA PRO A 7 -59.60 -37.43 -40.61
C PRO A 7 -59.28 -38.59 -39.64
N PHE A 8 -59.07 -38.30 -38.35
CA PHE A 8 -58.73 -39.28 -37.33
C PHE A 8 -59.67 -39.14 -36.12
N GLY A 9 -60.70 -39.97 -36.06
CA GLY A 9 -61.52 -40.12 -34.87
C GLY A 9 -60.76 -40.87 -33.76
N PRO A 10 -60.94 -40.53 -32.47
CA PRO A 10 -60.30 -41.27 -31.38
C PRO A 10 -60.71 -42.75 -31.32
N SER A 11 -61.90 -43.08 -31.86
CA SER A 11 -62.39 -44.45 -32.07
C SER A 11 -61.52 -45.26 -33.03
N ASP A 12 -60.97 -44.63 -34.07
CA ASP A 12 -60.19 -45.31 -35.11
C ASP A 12 -58.79 -45.61 -34.60
N VAL A 13 -58.19 -44.69 -33.84
CA VAL A 13 -56.93 -44.90 -33.13
C VAL A 13 -57.04 -46.08 -32.15
N LEU A 14 -58.12 -46.14 -31.35
CA LEU A 14 -58.39 -47.27 -30.45
C LEU A 14 -58.59 -48.59 -31.21
N ARG A 15 -59.30 -48.58 -32.35
CA ARG A 15 -59.48 -49.78 -33.18
C ARG A 15 -58.15 -50.25 -33.78
N ILE A 16 -57.31 -49.35 -34.28
CA ILE A 16 -55.96 -49.66 -34.81
C ILE A 16 -55.07 -50.25 -33.71
N LEU A 17 -55.08 -49.67 -32.50
CA LEU A 17 -54.36 -50.18 -31.33
C LEU A 17 -54.76 -51.61 -30.95
N LEU A 18 -56.06 -51.93 -31.01
CA LEU A 18 -56.59 -53.27 -30.69
C LEU A 18 -56.30 -54.29 -31.79
N VAL A 19 -56.53 -53.94 -33.07
CA VAL A 19 -56.30 -54.82 -34.22
C VAL A 19 -54.83 -55.20 -34.35
N TYR A 20 -53.93 -54.22 -34.24
CA TYR A 20 -52.49 -54.43 -34.39
C TYR A 20 -51.77 -54.64 -33.04
N ARG A 21 -52.47 -55.12 -31.99
CA ARG A 21 -51.93 -55.23 -30.62
C ARG A 21 -50.56 -55.90 -30.53
N MET A 22 -50.32 -56.97 -31.28
CA MET A 22 -49.03 -57.67 -31.24
C MET A 22 -47.86 -56.84 -31.78
N ARG A 23 -48.09 -55.88 -32.70
CA ARG A 23 -47.02 -55.05 -33.28
C ARG A 23 -46.46 -54.01 -32.30
N TRP A 24 -47.26 -53.54 -31.34
CA TRP A 24 -46.79 -52.60 -30.31
C TRP A 24 -46.50 -53.28 -28.96
N VAL A 25 -47.25 -54.31 -28.58
CA VAL A 25 -47.04 -55.03 -27.32
C VAL A 25 -45.70 -55.78 -27.31
N VAL A 26 -45.31 -56.45 -28.42
CA VAL A 26 -44.08 -57.25 -28.44
C VAL A 26 -42.81 -56.40 -28.23
N PRO A 27 -42.59 -55.26 -28.94
CA PRO A 27 -41.48 -54.36 -28.63
C PRO A 27 -41.54 -53.79 -27.21
N ALA A 28 -42.73 -53.42 -26.74
CA ALA A 28 -42.89 -52.85 -25.40
C ALA A 28 -42.50 -53.83 -24.29
N VAL A 29 -42.98 -55.08 -24.37
CA VAL A 29 -42.63 -56.15 -23.44
C VAL A 29 -41.14 -56.48 -23.53
N MET A 30 -40.56 -56.54 -24.74
CA MET A 30 -39.14 -56.85 -24.92
C MET A 30 -38.22 -55.78 -24.30
N ILE A 31 -38.50 -54.50 -24.51
CA ILE A 31 -37.76 -53.38 -23.89
C ILE A 31 -37.95 -53.39 -22.36
N THR A 32 -39.15 -53.70 -21.87
CA THR A 32 -39.43 -53.82 -20.42
C THR A 32 -38.64 -54.96 -19.79
N LEU A 33 -38.56 -56.12 -20.45
CA LEU A 33 -37.78 -57.27 -19.99
C LEU A 33 -36.26 -56.99 -20.02
N MET A 34 -35.77 -56.27 -21.03
CA MET A 34 -34.38 -55.79 -21.04
C MET A 34 -34.10 -54.84 -19.86
N ALA A 35 -34.99 -53.89 -19.57
CA ALA A 35 -34.86 -53.00 -18.43
C ALA A 35 -34.90 -53.73 -17.08
N LEU A 36 -35.73 -54.78 -16.96
CA LEU A 36 -35.76 -55.67 -15.79
C LEU A 36 -34.45 -56.44 -15.63
N GLY A 37 -33.91 -57.00 -16.72
CA GLY A 37 -32.58 -57.64 -16.72
C GLY A 37 -31.49 -56.69 -16.25
N VAL A 38 -31.46 -55.46 -16.77
CA VAL A 38 -30.55 -54.40 -16.33
C VAL A 38 -30.75 -54.06 -14.84
N ALA A 39 -31.98 -53.98 -14.35
CA ALA A 39 -32.28 -53.68 -12.94
C ALA A 39 -31.83 -54.81 -11.97
N ILE A 40 -31.78 -56.05 -12.44
CA ILE A 40 -31.26 -57.20 -11.67
C ILE A 40 -29.73 -57.22 -11.67
N VAL A 41 -29.11 -57.05 -12.85
CA VAL A 41 -27.64 -57.09 -13.03
C VAL A 41 -26.95 -55.87 -12.41
N ARG A 42 -27.59 -54.70 -12.42
CA ARG A 42 -27.06 -53.47 -11.82
C ARG A 42 -26.95 -53.63 -10.31
N ARG A 43 -25.72 -53.70 -9.82
CA ARG A 43 -25.41 -53.68 -8.38
C ARG A 43 -25.85 -52.34 -7.77
N PRO A 44 -26.36 -52.34 -6.53
CA PRO A 44 -26.60 -51.09 -5.81
C PRO A 44 -25.26 -50.37 -5.56
N ASN A 45 -25.23 -49.06 -5.82
CA ASN A 45 -24.11 -48.21 -5.42
C ASN A 45 -24.51 -47.48 -4.13
N TRP A 46 -23.69 -47.56 -3.10
CA TRP A 46 -23.87 -46.78 -1.88
C TRP A 46 -23.13 -45.46 -2.00
N GLU A 47 -23.67 -44.41 -1.39
CA GLU A 47 -23.12 -43.05 -1.42
C GLU A 47 -22.98 -42.58 0.03
N ALA A 48 -21.75 -42.29 0.44
CA ALA A 48 -21.43 -41.75 1.77
C ALA A 48 -20.99 -40.30 1.63
N SER A 49 -21.59 -39.43 2.43
CA SER A 49 -21.36 -37.99 2.43
C SER A 49 -20.82 -37.54 3.79
N GLN A 50 -19.80 -36.70 3.78
CA GLN A 50 -19.29 -36.04 4.97
C GLN A 50 -19.33 -34.52 4.78
N ALA A 51 -19.85 -33.81 5.77
CA ALA A 51 -19.79 -32.37 5.83
C ALA A 51 -18.42 -31.92 6.37
N LEU A 52 -17.73 -31.08 5.59
CA LEU A 52 -16.43 -30.51 5.93
C LEU A 52 -16.58 -28.99 6.03
N VAL A 53 -16.08 -28.42 7.13
CA VAL A 53 -15.98 -26.96 7.31
C VAL A 53 -14.59 -26.52 6.86
N LEU A 54 -14.57 -25.61 5.90
CA LEU A 54 -13.37 -24.94 5.43
C LEU A 54 -13.10 -23.69 6.27
N ARG A 55 -11.91 -23.59 6.88
CA ARG A 55 -11.46 -22.36 7.57
C ARG A 55 -10.46 -21.60 6.71
N GLU A 56 -10.53 -20.27 6.71
CA GLU A 56 -9.50 -19.44 6.07
C GLU A 56 -8.17 -19.57 6.82
N GLU A 57 -7.09 -19.49 6.03
CA GLU A 57 -5.72 -19.39 6.51
C GLU A 57 -5.47 -17.93 6.89
N GLY A 58 -5.35 -17.63 8.19
CA GLY A 58 -5.04 -16.28 8.68
C GLY A 58 -3.61 -15.87 8.31
N VAL A 59 -3.38 -15.48 7.05
CA VAL A 59 -2.09 -15.05 6.48
C VAL A 59 -2.20 -13.59 6.07
N GLY A 60 -2.55 -12.74 7.05
CA GLY A 60 -2.70 -11.31 6.88
C GLY A 60 -2.64 -10.58 8.20
N ARG A 61 -2.26 -9.31 8.15
CA ARG A 61 -2.05 -8.46 9.33
C ARG A 61 -3.36 -7.97 9.97
N ASP A 62 -4.45 -8.04 9.22
CA ASP A 62 -5.82 -7.69 9.65
C ASP A 62 -6.84 -8.84 9.50
N SER A 63 -6.46 -9.97 8.89
CA SER A 63 -7.36 -11.10 8.61
C SER A 63 -7.86 -11.73 9.92
N ARG A 64 -9.17 -11.59 10.18
CA ARG A 64 -9.78 -12.13 11.40
C ARG A 64 -9.81 -13.65 11.34
N LEU A 65 -9.01 -14.28 12.20
CA LEU A 65 -8.82 -15.73 12.27
C LEU A 65 -10.13 -16.52 12.07
N GLY A 66 -10.19 -17.29 10.99
CA GLY A 66 -11.27 -18.25 10.72
C GLY A 66 -12.45 -17.77 9.89
N ARG A 67 -12.43 -16.56 9.30
CA ARG A 67 -13.39 -16.12 8.27
C ARG A 67 -12.64 -15.76 6.99
N PHE A 68 -13.27 -16.02 5.83
CA PHE A 68 -12.71 -15.61 4.55
C PHE A 68 -12.75 -14.09 4.31
N ASP A 69 -11.60 -13.52 3.91
CA ASP A 69 -11.46 -12.09 3.55
C ASP A 69 -12.26 -11.74 2.27
N SER A 70 -12.48 -12.69 1.36
CA SER A 70 -13.36 -12.51 0.18
C SER A 70 -14.11 -13.79 -0.26
N VAL A 71 -15.20 -13.60 -1.01
CA VAL A 71 -15.99 -14.67 -1.63
C VAL A 71 -15.16 -15.42 -2.68
N GLU A 72 -14.33 -14.68 -3.40
CA GLU A 72 -13.43 -15.16 -4.44
C GLU A 72 -12.32 -16.04 -3.85
N ALA A 73 -11.75 -15.66 -2.71
CA ALA A 73 -10.76 -16.47 -1.98
C ALA A 73 -11.37 -17.80 -1.53
N MET A 74 -12.57 -17.77 -0.93
CA MET A 74 -13.27 -18.99 -0.52
C MET A 74 -13.62 -19.89 -1.71
N LYS A 75 -14.07 -19.31 -2.83
CA LYS A 75 -14.35 -20.06 -4.06
C LYS A 75 -13.09 -20.72 -4.61
N THR A 76 -11.98 -19.99 -4.72
CA THR A 76 -10.69 -20.52 -5.20
C THR A 76 -10.17 -21.64 -4.31
N ALA A 77 -10.33 -21.52 -2.99
CA ALA A 77 -9.98 -22.59 -2.05
C ALA A 77 -10.86 -23.83 -2.24
N GLN A 78 -12.18 -23.66 -2.46
CA GLN A 78 -13.11 -24.76 -2.73
C GLN A 78 -12.85 -25.46 -4.08
N GLU A 79 -12.48 -24.71 -5.12
CA GLU A 79 -12.04 -25.25 -6.41
C GLU A 79 -10.73 -26.03 -6.27
N THR A 80 -9.76 -25.49 -5.53
CA THR A 80 -8.50 -26.18 -5.18
C THR A 80 -8.75 -27.50 -4.44
N ILE A 81 -9.69 -27.52 -3.48
CA ILE A 81 -10.09 -28.73 -2.76
C ILE A 81 -10.74 -29.75 -3.69
N MET A 82 -11.62 -29.31 -4.61
CA MET A 82 -12.25 -30.19 -5.59
C MET A 82 -11.19 -30.83 -6.51
N GLU A 83 -10.20 -30.08 -6.98
CA GLU A 83 -9.11 -30.61 -7.80
C GLU A 83 -8.20 -31.56 -6.99
N LEU A 84 -7.83 -31.17 -5.77
CA LEU A 84 -6.98 -31.98 -4.89
C LEU A 84 -7.65 -33.30 -4.49
N SER A 85 -8.97 -33.30 -4.26
CA SER A 85 -9.77 -34.50 -3.99
C SER A 85 -9.74 -35.53 -5.11
N LYS A 86 -9.44 -35.11 -6.34
CA LYS A 86 -9.35 -35.95 -7.54
C LYS A 86 -7.91 -36.22 -7.99
N SER A 87 -6.93 -35.65 -7.29
CA SER A 87 -5.50 -35.81 -7.59
C SER A 87 -5.05 -37.25 -7.36
N GLN A 88 -4.26 -37.78 -8.30
CA GLN A 88 -3.82 -39.18 -8.27
C GLN A 88 -3.10 -39.56 -6.97
N GLY A 89 -2.29 -38.66 -6.40
CA GLY A 89 -1.57 -38.91 -5.14
C GLY A 89 -2.49 -39.09 -3.94
N VAL A 90 -3.52 -38.25 -3.80
CA VAL A 90 -4.53 -38.39 -2.73
C VAL A 90 -5.28 -39.72 -2.90
N LEU A 91 -5.78 -40.01 -4.10
CA LEU A 91 -6.55 -41.24 -4.36
C LEU A 91 -5.73 -42.53 -4.15
N ARG A 92 -4.46 -42.53 -4.59
CA ARG A 92 -3.53 -43.64 -4.38
C ARG A 92 -3.32 -43.90 -2.89
N ASN A 93 -3.06 -42.86 -2.11
CA ASN A 93 -2.80 -43.01 -0.67
C ASN A 93 -4.04 -43.51 0.09
N VAL A 94 -5.24 -43.03 -0.27
CA VAL A 94 -6.51 -43.52 0.32
C VAL A 94 -6.73 -45.01 0.03
N LEU A 95 -6.58 -45.42 -1.23
CA LEU A 95 -6.74 -46.82 -1.62
C LEU A 95 -5.67 -47.73 -0.99
N MET A 96 -4.42 -47.26 -0.91
CA MET A 96 -3.32 -47.99 -0.28
C MET A 96 -3.53 -48.14 1.24
N ALA A 97 -4.05 -47.11 1.92
CA ALA A 97 -4.35 -47.16 3.35
C ALA A 97 -5.50 -48.12 3.70
N LEU A 98 -6.47 -48.30 2.80
CA LEU A 98 -7.63 -49.19 3.01
C LEU A 98 -7.37 -50.63 2.56
N ASN A 99 -6.72 -50.82 1.41
CA ASN A 99 -6.51 -52.15 0.81
C ASN A 99 -5.17 -52.80 1.20
N GLY A 100 -4.18 -52.01 1.66
CA GLY A 100 -2.82 -52.47 1.94
C GLY A 100 -1.95 -52.76 0.70
N GLU A 101 -2.53 -52.79 -0.49
CA GLU A 101 -1.88 -53.06 -1.77
C GLU A 101 -1.73 -51.80 -2.63
N GLU A 102 -0.80 -51.82 -3.60
CA GLU A 102 -0.64 -50.70 -4.56
C GLU A 102 -1.80 -50.70 -5.57
N PRO A 103 -2.63 -49.63 -5.60
CA PRO A 103 -3.82 -49.61 -6.45
C PRO A 103 -3.47 -49.45 -7.92
N SER A 104 -4.23 -50.11 -8.81
CA SER A 104 -4.06 -49.93 -10.25
C SER A 104 -4.53 -48.55 -10.71
N SER A 105 -4.06 -48.11 -11.89
CA SER A 105 -4.58 -46.90 -12.54
C SER A 105 -6.10 -46.95 -12.75
N SER A 106 -6.64 -48.13 -13.07
CA SER A 106 -8.08 -48.35 -13.24
C SER A 106 -8.86 -48.16 -11.93
N ASP A 107 -8.29 -48.52 -10.78
CA ASP A 107 -8.92 -48.32 -9.47
C ASP A 107 -8.94 -46.84 -9.10
N ILE A 108 -7.84 -46.13 -9.37
CA ILE A 108 -7.72 -44.68 -9.16
C ILE A 108 -8.72 -43.91 -10.04
N ASP A 109 -8.83 -44.24 -11.33
CA ASP A 109 -9.78 -43.58 -12.24
C ASP A 109 -11.23 -43.91 -11.89
N SER A 110 -11.51 -45.15 -11.46
CA SER A 110 -12.83 -45.55 -10.94
C SER A 110 -13.22 -44.75 -9.70
N LEU A 111 -12.29 -44.58 -8.75
CA LEU A 111 -12.50 -43.76 -7.55
C LEU A 111 -12.65 -42.27 -7.90
N ARG A 112 -11.85 -41.74 -8.84
CA ARG A 112 -11.96 -40.35 -9.31
C ARG A 112 -13.34 -40.05 -9.88
N ALA A 113 -13.91 -40.98 -10.65
CA ALA A 113 -15.26 -40.88 -11.20
C ALA A 113 -16.37 -41.04 -10.14
N ALA A 114 -16.08 -41.72 -9.02
CA ALA A 114 -17.00 -41.91 -7.91
C ALA A 114 -17.05 -40.75 -6.91
N ILE A 115 -16.08 -39.82 -6.97
CA ILE A 115 -15.97 -38.66 -6.06
C ILE A 115 -16.75 -37.45 -6.58
N LYS A 116 -17.59 -36.90 -5.71
CA LYS A 116 -18.31 -35.65 -5.91
C LYS A 116 -18.05 -34.71 -4.73
N VAL A 117 -17.71 -33.46 -5.05
CA VAL A 117 -17.67 -32.35 -4.09
C VAL A 117 -18.81 -31.41 -4.43
N SER A 118 -19.62 -31.02 -3.45
CA SER A 118 -20.74 -30.10 -3.69
C SER A 118 -21.06 -29.21 -2.49
N ALA A 119 -21.39 -27.95 -2.76
CA ALA A 119 -21.86 -26.99 -1.78
C ALA A 119 -23.27 -27.31 -1.24
N PRO A 120 -23.62 -26.85 -0.01
CA PRO A 120 -24.91 -27.08 0.62
C PRO A 120 -26.08 -26.57 -0.22
N LYS A 121 -27.16 -27.36 -0.27
CA LYS A 121 -28.48 -26.97 -0.82
C LYS A 121 -28.46 -26.44 -2.27
N GLY A 122 -27.43 -26.77 -3.06
CA GLY A 122 -27.29 -26.27 -4.44
C GLY A 122 -26.90 -24.79 -4.53
N ILE A 123 -26.42 -24.20 -3.43
CA ILE A 123 -25.82 -22.87 -3.41
C ILE A 123 -24.49 -22.92 -4.17
N GLU A 124 -24.10 -21.84 -4.84
CA GLU A 124 -22.80 -21.74 -5.52
C GLU A 124 -21.61 -21.79 -4.55
N PHE A 125 -20.47 -22.34 -5.00
CA PHE A 125 -19.19 -22.25 -4.28
C PHE A 125 -18.83 -20.77 -4.01
N GLY A 126 -18.21 -20.51 -2.85
CA GLY A 126 -17.90 -19.15 -2.36
C GLY A 126 -19.00 -18.49 -1.52
N LYS A 127 -20.19 -19.09 -1.34
CA LYS A 127 -21.27 -18.53 -0.48
C LYS A 127 -21.44 -19.23 0.87
N SER A 128 -20.74 -20.33 1.12
CA SER A 128 -20.73 -21.04 2.40
C SER A 128 -19.37 -21.68 2.67
N GLU A 129 -18.93 -21.66 3.92
CA GLU A 129 -17.70 -22.32 4.40
C GLU A 129 -17.85 -23.86 4.48
N VAL A 130 -19.09 -24.37 4.46
CA VAL A 130 -19.38 -25.81 4.53
C VAL A 130 -19.48 -26.38 3.11
N PHE A 131 -18.91 -27.57 2.89
CA PHE A 131 -19.13 -28.36 1.68
C PHE A 131 -19.28 -29.84 2.00
N TYR A 132 -19.88 -30.59 1.09
CA TYR A 132 -20.04 -32.04 1.20
C TYR A 132 -19.04 -32.75 0.29
N LEU A 133 -18.23 -33.61 0.90
CA LEU A 133 -17.42 -34.60 0.20
C LEU A 133 -18.22 -35.89 0.13
N THR A 134 -18.40 -36.44 -1.07
CA THR A 134 -19.28 -37.58 -1.32
C THR A 134 -18.60 -38.61 -2.19
N VAL A 135 -18.60 -39.88 -1.76
CA VAL A 135 -17.96 -40.99 -2.50
C VAL A 135 -18.95 -42.14 -2.72
N LYS A 136 -18.90 -42.73 -3.92
CA LYS A 136 -19.73 -43.87 -4.30
C LYS A 136 -18.94 -45.18 -4.24
N ALA A 137 -19.49 -46.20 -3.59
CA ALA A 137 -18.86 -47.51 -3.44
C ALA A 137 -19.86 -48.66 -3.62
N LYS A 138 -19.35 -49.91 -3.58
CA LYS A 138 -20.15 -51.14 -3.81
C LYS A 138 -20.87 -51.61 -2.53
N SER A 139 -20.36 -51.27 -1.35
CA SER A 139 -21.00 -51.50 -0.05
C SER A 139 -21.10 -50.21 0.76
N LYS A 140 -21.92 -50.22 1.80
CA LYS A 140 -22.15 -49.08 2.70
C LYS A 140 -20.86 -48.75 3.48
N GLU A 141 -20.22 -49.80 3.99
CA GLU A 141 -19.01 -49.76 4.81
C GLU A 141 -17.85 -49.17 3.98
N GLN A 142 -17.65 -49.70 2.76
CA GLN A 142 -16.61 -49.19 1.85
C GLN A 142 -16.84 -47.73 1.46
N ALA A 143 -18.10 -47.27 1.35
CA ALA A 143 -18.38 -45.86 1.06
C ALA A 143 -17.96 -44.97 2.25
N ILE A 144 -18.29 -45.37 3.48
CA ILE A 144 -17.92 -44.64 4.71
C ILE A 144 -16.40 -44.60 4.87
N GLU A 145 -15.72 -45.74 4.71
CA GLU A 145 -14.26 -45.85 4.79
C GLU A 145 -13.55 -45.00 3.73
N LEU A 146 -13.99 -45.06 2.47
CA LEU A 146 -13.45 -44.24 1.38
C LEU A 146 -13.65 -42.73 1.63
N THR A 147 -14.85 -42.30 2.06
CA THR A 147 -15.10 -40.88 2.36
C THR A 147 -14.25 -40.42 3.55
N SER A 148 -14.14 -41.22 4.60
CA SER A 148 -13.32 -40.90 5.79
C SER A 148 -11.83 -40.80 5.45
N GLY A 149 -11.28 -41.82 4.78
CA GLY A 149 -9.89 -41.83 4.35
C GLY A 149 -9.56 -40.69 3.38
N LEU A 150 -10.48 -40.37 2.47
CA LEU A 150 -10.33 -39.24 1.56
C LEU A 150 -10.32 -37.90 2.29
N ALA A 151 -11.19 -37.69 3.28
CA ALA A 151 -11.18 -36.48 4.10
C ALA A 151 -9.86 -36.31 4.87
N MET A 152 -9.35 -37.39 5.50
CA MET A 152 -8.07 -37.37 6.22
C MET A 152 -6.88 -37.09 5.28
N GLN A 153 -6.80 -37.77 4.15
CA GLN A 153 -5.70 -37.61 3.19
C GLN A 153 -5.72 -36.24 2.52
N LEU A 154 -6.91 -35.65 2.32
CA LEU A 154 -7.07 -34.31 1.76
C LEU A 154 -6.64 -33.24 2.75
N ASP A 155 -7.05 -33.31 4.03
CA ASP A 155 -6.55 -32.38 5.07
C ASP A 155 -5.02 -32.50 5.25
N HIS A 156 -4.47 -33.73 5.27
CA HIS A 156 -3.02 -33.93 5.29
C HIS A 156 -2.32 -33.23 4.12
N ARG A 157 -2.84 -33.40 2.89
CA ARG A 157 -2.24 -32.81 1.69
C ARG A 157 -2.40 -31.29 1.63
N LEU A 158 -3.49 -30.73 2.17
CA LEU A 158 -3.64 -29.28 2.32
C LEU A 158 -2.63 -28.71 3.32
N ARG A 159 -2.43 -29.36 4.48
CA ARG A 159 -1.39 -28.97 5.45
C ARG A 159 0.00 -28.96 4.82
N GLU A 160 0.34 -30.00 4.06
CA GLU A 160 1.62 -30.10 3.34
C GLU A 160 1.78 -28.97 2.30
N LEU A 161 0.75 -28.67 1.51
CA LEU A 161 0.76 -27.56 0.55
C LEU A 161 0.92 -26.21 1.24
N ARG A 162 0.24 -25.99 2.37
CA ARG A 162 0.37 -24.77 3.17
C ARG A 162 1.77 -24.65 3.78
N GLU A 163 2.30 -25.72 4.36
CA GLU A 163 3.64 -25.71 4.95
C GLU A 163 4.70 -25.32 3.92
N ARG A 164 4.64 -25.90 2.71
CA ARG A 164 5.52 -25.52 1.59
C ARG A 164 5.33 -24.07 1.15
N LYS A 165 4.10 -23.55 1.09
CA LYS A 165 3.84 -22.13 0.79
C LYS A 165 4.41 -21.21 1.85
N ALA A 166 4.18 -21.52 3.13
CA ALA A 166 4.66 -20.72 4.25
C ALA A 166 6.19 -20.78 4.39
N GLU A 167 6.82 -21.91 4.08
CA GLU A 167 8.27 -22.05 3.97
C GLU A 167 8.83 -21.22 2.82
N SER A 168 8.23 -21.30 1.62
CA SER A 168 8.61 -20.47 0.47
C SER A 168 8.53 -18.97 0.77
N LEU A 169 7.45 -18.52 1.42
CA LEU A 169 7.25 -17.13 1.81
C LEU A 169 8.27 -16.67 2.87
N VAL A 170 8.59 -17.53 3.85
CA VAL A 170 9.64 -17.24 4.85
C VAL A 170 11.01 -17.12 4.18
N ASN A 171 11.32 -17.97 3.20
CA ASN A 171 12.58 -17.91 2.45
C ASN A 171 12.67 -16.60 1.63
N GLU A 172 11.63 -16.28 0.85
CA GLU A 172 11.54 -15.04 0.06
C GLU A 172 11.70 -13.78 0.93
N LEU A 173 10.99 -13.71 2.06
CA LEU A 173 11.11 -12.59 3.01
C LEU A 173 12.47 -12.55 3.71
N SER A 174 13.14 -13.70 3.91
CA SER A 174 14.50 -13.71 4.47
C SER A 174 15.54 -13.15 3.49
N GLU A 175 15.41 -13.45 2.19
CA GLU A 175 16.23 -12.87 1.12
C GLU A 175 15.96 -11.35 0.99
N ALA A 176 14.70 -10.93 1.13
CA ALA A 176 14.31 -9.52 1.13
C ALA A 176 14.90 -8.74 2.32
N VAL A 177 14.94 -9.34 3.52
CA VAL A 177 15.63 -8.78 4.69
C VAL A 177 17.13 -8.66 4.42
N GLU A 178 17.81 -9.72 3.96
CA GLU A 178 19.26 -9.67 3.68
C GLU A 178 19.62 -8.62 2.61
N LEU A 179 18.76 -8.45 1.60
CA LEU A 179 18.90 -7.39 0.60
C LEU A 179 18.74 -6.00 1.22
N ALA A 180 17.73 -5.80 2.07
CA ALA A 180 17.49 -4.52 2.76
C ALA A 180 18.63 -4.17 3.75
N GLU A 181 19.18 -5.15 4.46
CA GLU A 181 20.35 -4.97 5.34
C GLU A 181 21.59 -4.55 4.56
N ARG A 182 21.90 -5.22 3.44
CA ARG A 182 23.02 -4.84 2.57
C ARG A 182 22.87 -3.43 2.02
N GLN A 183 21.66 -3.06 1.57
CA GLN A 183 21.37 -1.72 1.08
C GLN A 183 21.48 -0.65 2.17
N LEU A 184 21.00 -0.92 3.38
CA LEU A 184 21.14 -0.01 4.52
C LEU A 184 22.63 0.19 4.86
N ASN A 185 23.41 -0.89 4.94
CA ASN A 185 24.85 -0.83 5.20
C ASN A 185 25.60 -0.04 4.12
N GLU A 186 25.25 -0.21 2.84
CA GLU A 186 25.84 0.57 1.74
C GLU A 186 25.54 2.08 1.86
N ALA A 187 24.31 2.45 2.19
CA ALA A 187 23.93 3.85 2.40
C ALA A 187 24.60 4.44 3.66
N THR A 188 24.68 3.67 4.75
CA THR A 188 25.37 4.06 5.98
C THR A 188 26.87 4.26 5.76
N GLN A 189 27.52 3.41 4.95
CA GLN A 189 28.93 3.60 4.59
C GLN A 189 29.12 4.90 3.79
N LYS A 190 28.28 5.15 2.77
CA LYS A 190 28.33 6.41 1.99
C LYS A 190 28.11 7.65 2.86
N LEU A 191 27.27 7.56 3.89
CA LEU A 191 27.09 8.63 4.87
C LEU A 191 28.36 8.80 5.72
N ALA A 192 28.91 7.71 6.28
CA ALA A 192 30.14 7.73 7.08
C ALA A 192 31.35 8.28 6.29
N ASP A 193 31.46 7.96 5.00
CA ASP A 193 32.51 8.50 4.12
C ASP A 193 32.42 10.04 4.06
N VAL A 194 31.21 10.60 3.87
CA VAL A 194 30.97 12.06 3.88
C VAL A 194 31.20 12.68 5.26
N GLU A 195 30.79 12.01 6.33
CA GLU A 195 31.05 12.46 7.70
C GLU A 195 32.57 12.53 7.98
N SER A 196 33.34 11.58 7.46
CA SER A 196 34.81 11.57 7.57
C SER A 196 35.49 12.66 6.74
N GLU A 197 34.94 12.98 5.55
CA GLU A 197 35.42 14.06 4.66
C GLU A 197 35.33 15.45 5.34
N LEU A 198 34.32 15.63 6.21
CA LEU A 198 34.04 16.90 6.90
C LEU A 198 34.85 17.11 8.18
N GLY A 199 35.29 16.04 8.85
CA GLY A 199 36.10 16.11 10.08
C GLY A 199 35.50 17.02 11.15
N SER A 200 36.18 18.12 11.49
CA SER A 200 35.73 19.09 12.51
C SER A 200 34.44 19.82 12.15
N ASP A 201 34.13 19.96 10.86
CA ASP A 201 33.01 20.78 10.38
C ASP A 201 31.68 19.98 10.37
N LEU A 202 31.73 18.68 10.68
CA LEU A 202 30.57 17.79 10.80
C LEU A 202 29.55 18.28 11.85
N ALA A 203 30.02 18.79 13.00
CA ALA A 203 29.12 19.26 14.07
C ALA A 203 28.24 20.43 13.59
N GLU A 204 28.84 21.37 12.86
CA GLU A 204 28.15 22.53 12.29
C GLU A 204 27.18 22.10 11.17
N LEU A 205 27.60 21.17 10.30
CA LEU A 205 26.71 20.63 9.27
C LEU A 205 25.49 19.90 9.89
N ARG A 206 25.71 19.12 10.95
CA ARG A 206 24.65 18.39 11.66
C ARG A 206 23.65 19.34 12.30
N ILE A 207 24.11 20.39 12.97
CA ILE A 207 23.24 21.45 13.52
C ILE A 207 22.40 22.09 12.42
N LEU A 208 23.02 22.43 11.28
CA LEU A 208 22.34 23.00 10.11
C LEU A 208 21.36 22.02 9.42
N ASN A 209 21.46 20.71 9.67
CA ASN A 209 20.56 19.70 9.10
C ASN A 209 19.40 19.35 10.05
N GLU A 210 19.67 19.20 11.35
CA GLU A 210 18.65 18.84 12.35
C GLU A 210 17.73 20.03 12.70
N VAL A 211 18.23 21.27 12.72
CA VAL A 211 17.46 22.45 13.09
C VAL A 211 17.43 23.46 11.95
N ALA A 212 16.32 23.50 11.21
CA ALA A 212 16.14 24.40 10.06
C ALA A 212 16.32 25.91 10.38
N THR A 213 16.17 26.29 11.64
CA THR A 213 16.34 27.65 12.18
C THR A 213 17.54 27.80 13.13
N GLY A 214 18.40 26.78 13.25
CA GLY A 214 19.50 26.77 14.21
C GLY A 214 20.56 27.84 13.90
N GLU A 215 20.84 28.70 14.86
CA GLU A 215 21.94 29.66 14.76
C GLU A 215 23.27 28.94 15.01
N SER A 216 24.11 28.85 13.98
CA SER A 216 25.37 28.11 14.03
C SER A 216 26.49 28.91 14.70
N ASN A 217 27.39 28.22 15.41
CA ASN A 217 28.49 28.89 16.12
C ASN A 217 29.49 29.55 15.15
N LEU A 218 29.69 28.96 13.96
CA LEU A 218 30.38 29.64 12.85
C LEU A 218 29.73 30.98 12.48
N ARG A 219 28.39 31.06 12.41
CA ARG A 219 27.67 32.30 12.06
C ARG A 219 27.78 33.36 13.15
N GLN A 220 27.70 32.97 14.42
CA GLN A 220 27.94 33.86 15.56
C GLN A 220 29.38 34.42 15.53
N THR A 221 30.37 33.54 15.34
CA THR A 221 31.79 33.91 15.21
C THR A 221 32.02 34.87 14.03
N LEU A 222 31.37 34.63 12.89
CA LEU A 222 31.44 35.49 11.71
C LEU A 222 30.90 36.91 11.98
N ILE A 223 29.80 37.02 12.73
CA ILE A 223 29.23 38.32 13.12
C ILE A 223 30.16 39.05 14.10
N GLN A 224 30.74 38.33 15.06
CA GLN A 224 31.72 38.90 15.99
C GLN A 224 32.95 39.45 15.25
N ILE A 225 33.60 38.64 14.39
CA ILE A 225 34.78 39.06 13.62
C ILE A 225 34.45 40.25 12.72
N LYS A 226 33.28 40.28 12.06
CA LYS A 226 32.84 41.44 11.26
C LYS A 226 32.68 42.72 12.08
N ASN A 227 32.22 42.62 13.33
CA ASN A 227 32.10 43.78 14.21
C ASN A 227 33.46 44.25 14.73
N GLU A 228 34.35 43.33 15.13
CA GLU A 228 35.73 43.66 15.53
C GLU A 228 36.53 44.27 14.37
N LEU A 229 36.39 43.74 13.16
CA LEU A 229 37.04 44.26 11.95
C LEU A 229 36.55 45.69 11.63
N ARG A 230 35.24 45.94 11.74
CA ARG A 230 34.67 47.29 11.54
C ARG A 230 35.28 48.28 12.52
N GLN A 231 35.37 47.91 13.81
CA GLN A 231 35.96 48.78 14.83
C GLN A 231 37.44 49.04 14.54
N ALA A 232 38.25 47.99 14.32
CA ALA A 232 39.66 48.13 14.03
C ALA A 232 39.94 48.95 12.74
N SER A 233 39.04 48.89 11.76
CA SER A 233 39.12 49.71 10.54
C SER A 233 38.86 51.19 10.83
N VAL A 234 37.88 51.51 11.68
CA VAL A 234 37.59 52.89 12.12
C VAL A 234 38.75 53.45 12.95
N ASP A 235 39.30 52.65 13.87
CA ASP A 235 40.47 53.01 14.67
C ASP A 235 41.67 53.31 13.74
N LYS A 236 41.92 52.45 12.73
CA LYS A 236 42.97 52.66 11.73
C LYS A 236 42.80 53.98 10.97
N GLN A 237 41.60 54.26 10.46
CA GLN A 237 41.29 55.50 9.75
C GLN A 237 41.49 56.74 10.64
N THR A 238 41.15 56.63 11.93
CA THR A 238 41.38 57.69 12.92
C THR A 238 42.87 57.96 13.11
N TYR A 239 43.70 56.91 13.16
CA TYR A 239 45.16 57.05 13.20
C TYR A 239 45.78 57.54 11.89
N ASP A 240 45.26 57.12 10.73
CA ASP A 240 45.68 57.62 9.41
C ASP A 240 45.45 59.14 9.30
N GLU A 241 44.28 59.64 9.73
CA GLU A 241 43.96 61.07 9.69
C GLU A 241 44.70 61.87 10.75
N LEU A 242 44.84 61.35 11.98
CA LEU A 242 45.65 61.99 13.02
C LEU A 242 47.11 62.13 12.57
N LEU A 243 47.70 61.08 12.00
CA LEU A 243 49.07 61.14 11.47
C LEU A 243 49.21 62.25 10.42
N ARG A 244 48.29 62.32 9.44
CA ARG A 244 48.27 63.35 8.41
C ARG A 244 48.21 64.77 8.99
N LEU A 245 47.40 64.99 10.01
CA LEU A 245 47.26 66.29 10.68
C LEU A 245 48.51 66.64 11.51
N LEU A 246 49.15 65.68 12.17
CA LEU A 246 50.39 65.90 12.91
C LEU A 246 51.58 66.18 11.98
N GLU A 247 51.68 65.49 10.84
CA GLU A 247 52.67 65.78 9.79
C GLU A 247 52.51 67.19 9.20
N ALA A 248 51.27 67.63 8.98
CA ALA A 248 50.97 68.98 8.52
C ALA A 248 51.31 70.03 9.60
N ALA A 249 50.93 69.78 10.86
CA ALA A 249 51.27 70.60 12.03
C ALA A 249 52.79 70.70 12.30
N ARG A 250 53.57 69.68 11.94
CA ARG A 250 55.03 69.71 12.01
C ARG A 250 55.63 70.75 11.05
N THR A 251 54.97 71.02 9.92
CA THR A 251 55.39 72.03 8.94
C THR A 251 54.86 73.42 9.32
N ASP A 252 53.61 73.50 9.78
CA ASP A 252 52.96 74.74 10.24
C ASP A 252 52.26 74.53 11.59
N PRO A 253 52.85 75.01 12.71
CA PRO A 253 52.27 74.87 14.04
C PRO A 253 50.87 75.47 14.21
N GLN A 254 50.43 76.39 13.33
CA GLN A 254 49.07 76.94 13.40
C GLN A 254 48.00 75.91 13.03
N GLN A 255 48.33 74.91 12.22
CA GLN A 255 47.38 73.85 11.82
C GLN A 255 47.03 72.93 13.00
N LEU A 256 47.90 72.82 14.02
CA LEU A 256 47.56 72.10 15.25
C LEU A 256 46.43 72.79 16.03
N VAL A 257 46.35 74.13 15.96
CA VAL A 257 45.28 74.89 16.64
C VAL A 257 43.91 74.52 16.04
N ALA A 258 43.85 74.34 14.72
CA ALA A 258 42.66 73.91 13.98
C ALA A 258 42.34 72.40 14.12
N THR A 259 43.26 71.58 14.66
CA THR A 259 43.05 70.13 14.81
C THR A 259 41.94 69.83 15.82
N PRO A 260 40.90 69.03 15.47
CA PRO A 260 39.81 68.70 16.38
C PRO A 260 40.27 68.01 17.67
N ASN A 261 39.73 68.45 18.82
CA ASN A 261 40.17 67.97 20.13
C ASN A 261 39.96 66.46 20.34
N HIS A 262 39.00 65.82 19.65
CA HIS A 262 38.79 64.37 19.74
C HIS A 262 39.97 63.55 19.19
N LEU A 263 40.69 64.06 18.18
CA LEU A 263 41.90 63.41 17.65
C LEU A 263 43.10 63.58 18.60
N LEU A 264 43.09 64.62 19.43
CA LEU A 264 44.15 64.89 20.43
C LEU A 264 43.90 64.17 21.78
N GLN A 265 42.74 63.53 21.99
CA GLN A 265 42.45 62.78 23.23
C GLN A 265 43.44 61.64 23.49
N ALA A 266 44.00 61.04 22.44
CA ALA A 266 45.04 60.03 22.53
C ALA A 266 46.41 60.60 22.96
N GLN A 267 46.61 61.92 22.93
CA GLN A 267 47.90 62.60 23.14
C GLN A 267 47.75 63.83 24.06
N PRO A 268 47.57 63.63 25.39
CA PRO A 268 47.32 64.73 26.32
C PRO A 268 48.50 65.72 26.46
N ALA A 269 49.72 65.32 26.10
CA ALA A 269 50.88 66.22 26.03
C ALA A 269 50.70 67.27 24.92
N LEU A 270 50.36 66.83 23.70
CA LEU A 270 50.06 67.72 22.58
C LEU A 270 48.86 68.62 22.85
N GLN A 271 47.81 68.12 23.51
CA GLN A 271 46.67 68.94 23.89
C GLN A 271 47.10 70.11 24.80
N ARG A 272 47.86 69.84 25.87
CA ARG A 272 48.39 70.90 26.77
C ARG A 272 49.30 71.90 26.06
N LEU A 273 50.08 71.45 25.08
CA LEU A 273 50.98 72.31 24.30
C LEU A 273 50.22 73.16 23.28
N LYS A 274 49.14 72.63 22.67
CA LYS A 274 48.18 73.39 21.86
C LYS A 274 47.53 74.48 22.70
N ASP A 275 46.96 74.13 23.84
CA ASP A 275 46.27 75.08 24.74
C ASP A 275 47.24 76.17 25.22
N GLY A 276 48.43 75.79 25.69
CA GLY A 276 49.48 76.73 26.10
C GLY A 276 50.04 77.60 24.96
N LEU A 277 50.05 77.11 23.71
CA LEU A 277 50.41 77.91 22.54
C LEU A 277 49.33 78.97 22.28
N VAL A 278 48.05 78.60 22.30
CA VAL A 278 46.91 79.52 22.14
C VAL A 278 46.93 80.60 23.22
N ASP A 279 47.10 80.22 24.49
CA ASP A 279 47.22 81.16 25.60
C ASP A 279 48.40 82.13 25.42
N SER A 280 49.56 81.62 24.96
CA SER A 280 50.73 82.47 24.69
C SER A 280 50.52 83.43 23.52
N GLN A 281 49.79 83.00 22.47
CA GLN A 281 49.43 83.85 21.33
C GLN A 281 48.45 84.94 21.74
N LEU A 282 47.40 84.60 22.49
CA LEU A 282 46.42 85.54 23.03
C LEU A 282 47.10 86.60 23.91
N LYS A 283 47.99 86.17 24.81
CA LYS A 283 48.77 87.06 25.68
C LYS A 283 49.71 87.98 24.91
N THR A 284 50.39 87.48 23.88
CA THR A 284 51.26 88.29 23.01
C THR A 284 50.44 89.31 22.20
N ALA A 285 49.29 88.90 21.65
CA ALA A 285 48.38 89.79 20.92
C ALA A 285 47.79 90.90 21.80
N GLN A 286 47.40 90.58 23.04
CA GLN A 286 46.96 91.58 24.02
C GLN A 286 48.06 92.61 24.31
N LEU A 287 49.28 92.15 24.62
CA LEU A 287 50.40 93.05 24.91
C LEU A 287 50.81 93.91 23.71
N LEU A 288 50.69 93.41 22.48
CA LEU A 288 50.92 94.17 21.25
C LEU A 288 49.82 95.20 20.95
N GLY A 289 48.61 95.02 21.48
CA GLY A 289 47.54 96.02 21.43
C GLY A 289 47.73 97.16 22.44
N GLU A 290 48.41 96.90 23.56
CA GLU A 290 48.64 97.87 24.64
C GLU A 290 50.00 98.59 24.57
N LEU A 291 51.02 97.95 24.00
CA LEU A 291 52.43 98.34 24.12
C LEU A 291 53.15 98.29 22.77
N SER A 292 54.25 99.04 22.63
CA SER A 292 55.08 98.97 21.43
C SER A 292 55.77 97.59 21.30
N PRO A 293 56.07 97.11 20.06
CA PRO A 293 56.70 95.81 19.84
C PRO A 293 58.03 95.60 20.61
N ASP A 294 58.80 96.67 20.79
CA ASP A 294 60.10 96.65 21.48
C ASP A 294 59.99 96.64 23.02
N HIS A 295 58.78 96.76 23.57
CA HIS A 295 58.59 96.81 25.02
C HIS A 295 59.03 95.47 25.68
N PRO A 296 59.79 95.48 26.79
CA PRO A 296 60.37 94.25 27.36
C PRO A 296 59.34 93.16 27.73
N ARG A 297 58.11 93.54 28.08
CA ARG A 297 57.00 92.58 28.31
C ARG A 297 56.54 91.88 27.03
N VAL A 298 56.53 92.57 25.89
CA VAL A 298 56.19 92.00 24.57
C VAL A 298 57.30 91.03 24.14
N LEU A 299 58.57 91.47 24.21
CA LEU A 299 59.72 90.62 23.90
C LEU A 299 59.77 89.35 24.76
N ALA A 300 59.45 89.45 26.06
CA ALA A 300 59.35 88.30 26.95
C ALA A 300 58.19 87.34 26.56
N ALA A 301 57.02 87.87 26.17
CA ALA A 301 55.89 87.07 25.71
C ALA A 301 56.19 86.36 24.37
N MET A 302 56.77 87.07 23.40
CA MET A 302 57.23 86.49 22.14
C MET A 302 58.30 85.40 22.34
N THR A 303 59.22 85.60 23.30
CA THR A 303 60.24 84.61 23.64
C THR A 303 59.61 83.35 24.27
N ALA A 304 58.64 83.51 25.18
CA ALA A 304 57.90 82.40 25.77
C ALA A 304 57.07 81.64 24.72
N GLN A 305 56.36 82.35 23.84
CA GLN A 305 55.62 81.75 22.72
C GLN A 305 56.58 80.97 21.79
N LYS A 306 57.75 81.51 21.47
CA LYS A 306 58.78 80.81 20.67
C LYS A 306 59.28 79.55 21.36
N GLN A 307 59.53 79.59 22.67
CA GLN A 307 59.93 78.41 23.44
C GLN A 307 58.84 77.32 23.48
N ILE A 308 57.57 77.72 23.64
CA ILE A 308 56.43 76.79 23.57
C ILE A 308 56.34 76.16 22.17
N ALA A 309 56.48 76.95 21.10
CA ALA A 309 56.50 76.44 19.73
C ALA A 309 57.68 75.48 19.46
N THR A 310 58.87 75.73 19.99
CA THR A 310 60.02 74.81 19.87
C THR A 310 59.77 73.49 20.62
N ARG A 311 59.23 73.54 21.85
CA ARG A 311 58.85 72.33 22.61
C ARG A 311 57.74 71.54 21.91
N LEU A 312 56.75 72.25 21.36
CA LEU A 312 55.69 71.63 20.58
C LEU A 312 56.26 70.88 19.36
N HIS A 313 57.27 71.44 18.68
CA HIS A 313 57.88 70.77 17.53
C HIS A 313 58.64 69.48 17.90
N SER A 314 59.32 69.42 19.05
CA SER A 314 59.94 68.17 19.53
C SER A 314 58.87 67.13 19.93
N GLU A 315 57.85 67.55 20.67
CA GLU A 315 56.77 66.66 21.15
C GLU A 315 55.90 66.14 19.99
N LEU A 316 55.75 66.93 18.91
CA LEU A 316 55.13 66.48 17.66
C LEU A 316 55.92 65.35 17.00
N ALA A 317 57.25 65.35 17.05
CA ALA A 317 58.06 64.28 16.46
C ALA A 317 57.88 62.95 17.23
N ASP A 318 57.90 63.00 18.56
CA ASP A 318 57.68 61.83 19.41
C ASP A 318 56.23 61.30 19.27
N ALA A 319 55.24 62.21 19.22
CA ALA A 319 53.85 61.85 19.00
C ALA A 319 53.59 61.22 17.62
N ILE A 320 54.21 61.74 16.55
CA ILE A 320 54.16 61.14 15.20
C ILE A 320 54.65 59.70 15.26
N SER A 321 55.82 59.45 15.84
CA SER A 321 56.37 58.09 15.95
C SER A 321 55.47 57.15 16.79
N GLY A 322 54.87 57.67 17.86
CA GLY A 322 53.89 56.94 18.66
C GLY A 322 52.62 56.56 17.87
N ILE A 323 52.10 57.47 17.05
CA ILE A 323 50.94 57.22 16.19
C ILE A 323 51.28 56.27 15.04
N GLU A 324 52.47 56.36 14.43
CA GLU A 324 52.94 55.38 13.43
C GLU A 324 53.00 53.96 14.00
N ALA A 325 53.50 53.80 15.23
CA ALA A 325 53.53 52.51 15.91
C ALA A 325 52.12 51.96 16.20
N GLN A 326 51.19 52.79 16.68
CA GLN A 326 49.79 52.40 16.92
C GLN A 326 49.09 52.02 15.61
N ARG A 327 49.24 52.85 14.56
CA ARG A 327 48.76 52.60 13.19
C ARG A 327 49.26 51.27 12.64
N TYR A 328 50.54 50.94 12.84
CA TYR A 328 51.11 49.66 12.42
C TYR A 328 50.46 48.47 13.15
N ILE A 329 50.32 48.55 14.47
CA ILE A 329 49.71 47.49 15.29
C ILE A 329 48.25 47.26 14.89
N ILE A 330 47.45 48.32 14.73
CA ILE A 330 46.06 48.20 14.27
C ILE A 330 46.00 47.68 12.83
N GLY A 331 46.90 48.12 11.95
CA GLY A 331 47.04 47.58 10.59
C GLY A 331 47.29 46.08 10.56
N LYS A 332 48.11 45.55 11.47
CA LYS A 332 48.31 44.10 11.66
C LYS A 332 47.06 43.40 12.20
N ARG A 333 46.32 44.01 13.15
CA ARG A 333 45.06 43.46 13.66
C ARG A 333 43.99 43.37 12.57
N VAL A 334 43.84 44.41 11.74
CA VAL A 334 42.91 44.42 10.60
C VAL A 334 43.23 43.27 9.64
N ALA A 335 44.49 43.14 9.20
CA ALA A 335 44.91 42.07 8.29
C ALA A 335 44.68 40.65 8.86
N LEU A 336 44.86 40.46 10.18
CA LEU A 336 44.56 39.20 10.85
C LEU A 336 43.05 38.89 10.84
N LEU A 337 42.21 39.87 11.18
CA LEU A 337 40.74 39.72 11.20
C LEU A 337 40.18 39.49 9.79
N GLU A 338 40.73 40.15 8.76
CA GLU A 338 40.41 39.91 7.35
C GLU A 338 40.74 38.48 6.94
N SER A 339 41.94 37.98 7.31
CA SER A 339 42.34 36.60 7.03
C SER A 339 41.46 35.56 7.74
N GLN A 340 41.07 35.81 9.00
CA GLN A 340 40.15 34.94 9.74
C GLN A 340 38.74 34.96 9.14
N LEU A 341 38.25 36.13 8.71
CA LEU A 341 36.96 36.27 8.04
C LEU A 341 36.95 35.50 6.70
N ALA A 342 38.04 35.55 5.94
CA ALA A 342 38.17 34.83 4.68
C ALA A 342 38.12 33.30 4.88
N ASP A 343 38.92 32.74 5.80
CA ASP A 343 38.91 31.30 6.11
C ASP A 343 37.53 30.83 6.60
N LEU A 344 36.93 31.58 7.54
CA LEU A 344 35.61 31.26 8.09
C LEU A 344 34.51 31.28 7.01
N THR A 345 34.58 32.25 6.09
CA THR A 345 33.65 32.34 4.96
C THR A 345 33.84 31.16 3.99
N GLN A 346 35.07 30.79 3.67
CA GLN A 346 35.39 29.63 2.83
C GLN A 346 34.94 28.30 3.49
N ARG A 347 35.07 28.16 4.81
CA ARG A 347 34.53 27.02 5.56
C ARG A 347 33.00 26.95 5.48
N MET A 348 32.30 28.06 5.72
CA MET A 348 30.84 28.12 5.59
C MET A 348 30.37 27.78 4.17
N GLU A 349 31.10 28.23 3.13
CA GLU A 349 30.79 27.89 1.74
C GLU A 349 30.96 26.40 1.45
N ARG A 350 32.06 25.77 1.89
CA ARG A 350 32.26 24.31 1.77
C ARG A 350 31.14 23.52 2.46
N ILE A 351 30.76 23.90 3.68
CA ILE A 351 29.64 23.28 4.40
C ILE A 351 28.32 23.43 3.61
N ALA A 352 28.06 24.62 3.06
CA ALA A 352 26.86 24.86 2.25
C ALA A 352 26.82 24.02 0.95
N GLN A 353 27.98 23.78 0.31
CA GLN A 353 28.10 22.93 -0.87
C GLN A 353 27.86 21.44 -0.55
N VAL A 354 28.34 20.94 0.59
CA VAL A 354 28.16 19.53 1.00
C VAL A 354 26.75 19.24 1.55
N ARG A 355 26.08 20.24 2.15
CA ARG A 355 24.80 20.08 2.85
C ARG A 355 23.71 19.35 2.07
N PRO A 356 23.44 19.61 0.77
CA PRO A 356 22.41 18.88 0.03
C PRO A 356 22.74 17.38 -0.13
N ARG A 357 24.01 17.03 -0.38
CA ARG A 357 24.47 15.64 -0.50
C ARG A 357 24.30 14.89 0.84
N TYR A 358 24.70 15.53 1.93
CA TYR A 358 24.54 14.98 3.28
C TYR A 358 23.06 14.78 3.66
N ALA A 359 22.22 15.80 3.44
CA ALA A 359 20.78 15.73 3.74
C ALA A 359 20.10 14.58 2.98
N ASN A 360 20.43 14.39 1.70
CA ASN A 360 19.92 13.29 0.90
C ASN A 360 20.39 11.92 1.41
N LEU A 361 21.65 11.78 1.84
CA LEU A 361 22.17 10.52 2.41
C LEU A 361 21.52 10.18 3.76
N VAL A 362 21.30 11.18 4.63
CA VAL A 362 20.57 10.98 5.90
C VAL A 362 19.13 10.52 5.63
N ALA A 363 18.46 11.11 4.62
CA ALA A 363 17.11 10.70 4.22
C ALA A 363 17.07 9.27 3.63
N ASP A 364 18.05 8.91 2.78
CA ASP A 364 18.17 7.56 2.20
C ASP A 364 18.44 6.49 3.27
N VAL A 365 19.34 6.76 4.22
CA VAL A 365 19.60 5.88 5.37
C VAL A 365 18.34 5.69 6.22
N SER A 366 17.60 6.77 6.52
CA SER A 366 16.34 6.68 7.26
C SER A 366 15.29 5.85 6.50
N SER A 367 15.14 6.08 5.19
CA SER A 367 14.19 5.35 4.35
C SER A 367 14.51 3.85 4.28
N ARG A 368 15.79 3.48 4.11
CA ARG A 368 16.23 2.08 4.10
C ARG A 368 16.06 1.40 5.46
N ALA A 369 16.25 2.13 6.56
CA ALA A 369 16.00 1.60 7.90
C ALA A 369 14.50 1.27 8.12
N ASP A 370 13.59 2.11 7.63
CA ASP A 370 12.15 1.85 7.69
C ASP A 370 11.72 0.68 6.77
N ILE A 371 12.33 0.53 5.59
CA ILE A 371 12.13 -0.63 4.71
C ILE A 371 12.59 -1.92 5.40
N LEU A 372 13.82 -1.95 5.93
CA LEU A 372 14.37 -3.09 6.65
C LEU A 372 13.47 -3.50 7.82
N LYS A 373 13.07 -2.53 8.64
CA LYS A 373 12.15 -2.75 9.77
C LYS A 373 10.81 -3.33 9.31
N THR A 374 10.29 -2.90 8.16
CA THR A 374 9.04 -3.45 7.60
C THR A 374 9.23 -4.91 7.20
N GLN A 375 10.27 -5.22 6.42
CA GLN A 375 10.61 -6.60 6.01
C GLN A 375 10.86 -7.53 7.21
N GLN A 376 11.52 -7.07 8.26
CA GLN A 376 11.73 -7.84 9.49
C GLN A 376 10.40 -8.15 10.23
N ASN A 377 9.44 -7.22 10.24
CA ASN A 377 8.12 -7.47 10.82
C ASN A 377 7.33 -8.48 9.96
N ASP A 378 7.39 -8.36 8.64
CA ASP A 378 6.68 -9.24 7.72
C ASP A 378 7.26 -10.67 7.77
N LEU A 379 8.59 -10.81 7.85
CA LEU A 379 9.27 -12.08 8.09
C LEU A 379 8.87 -12.70 9.44
N ALA A 380 8.85 -11.92 10.52
CA ALA A 380 8.42 -12.40 11.83
C ALA A 380 6.95 -12.88 11.81
N GLN A 381 6.08 -12.16 11.10
CA GLN A 381 4.69 -12.55 10.89
C GLN A 381 4.58 -13.83 10.05
N ALA A 382 5.35 -13.97 8.96
CA ALA A 382 5.37 -15.19 8.14
C ALA A 382 5.86 -16.41 8.93
N ILE A 383 6.85 -16.24 9.82
CA ILE A 383 7.31 -17.30 10.73
C ILE A 383 6.19 -17.72 11.70
N ALA A 384 5.44 -16.75 12.26
CA ALA A 384 4.30 -17.05 13.12
C ALA A 384 3.17 -17.77 12.35
N SER A 385 2.85 -17.32 11.14
CA SER A 385 1.90 -17.99 10.23
C SER A 385 2.34 -19.40 9.88
N ARG A 386 3.64 -19.66 9.67
CA ARG A 386 4.20 -21.01 9.46
C ARG A 386 4.06 -21.92 10.69
N GLN A 387 4.16 -21.37 11.90
CA GLN A 387 3.90 -22.14 13.13
C GLN A 387 2.40 -22.46 13.28
N ALA A 388 1.52 -21.48 13.05
CA ALA A 388 0.07 -21.69 13.06
C ALA A 388 -0.38 -22.70 11.98
N ALA A 389 0.24 -22.65 10.79
CA ALA A 389 0.03 -23.57 9.68
C ALA A 389 0.26 -25.04 10.06
N ARG A 390 1.27 -25.32 10.90
CA ARG A 390 1.58 -26.67 11.43
C ARG A 390 0.59 -27.14 12.49
N MET A 391 0.04 -26.22 13.29
CA MET A 391 -0.83 -26.55 14.43
C MET A 391 -2.32 -26.66 14.06
N SER A 392 -2.78 -26.01 12.99
CA SER A 392 -4.20 -25.91 12.63
C SER A 392 -4.55 -26.69 11.35
N GLY A 393 -5.49 -27.63 11.43
CA GLY A 393 -6.09 -28.26 10.23
C GLY A 393 -6.97 -27.28 9.46
N GLN A 394 -6.97 -27.35 8.12
CA GLN A 394 -7.84 -26.48 7.31
C GLN A 394 -9.28 -26.98 7.29
N LEU A 395 -9.42 -28.30 7.32
CA LEU A 395 -10.69 -28.99 7.25
C LEU A 395 -11.03 -29.55 8.61
N THR A 396 -12.10 -29.03 9.19
CA THR A 396 -12.72 -29.65 10.36
C THR A 396 -13.87 -30.51 9.85
N PRO A 397 -13.87 -31.85 10.04
CA PRO A 397 -15.06 -32.64 9.81
C PRO A 397 -16.15 -32.17 10.78
N LEU A 398 -17.34 -31.85 10.25
CA LEU A 398 -18.47 -31.43 11.05
C LEU A 398 -19.12 -32.64 11.74
N ASP A 399 -19.22 -33.73 10.98
CA ASP A 399 -19.82 -35.01 11.37
C ASP A 399 -18.98 -36.17 10.82
N GLU A 400 -19.27 -37.40 11.27
CA GLU A 400 -18.78 -38.63 10.63
C GLU A 400 -19.42 -38.83 9.24
N PRO A 401 -18.79 -39.58 8.31
CA PRO A 401 -19.39 -39.87 7.01
C PRO A 401 -20.69 -40.67 7.17
N THR A 402 -21.79 -40.12 6.68
CA THR A 402 -23.12 -40.76 6.75
C THR A 402 -23.57 -41.25 5.37
N THR A 403 -24.28 -42.37 5.34
CA THR A 403 -24.93 -42.91 4.14
C THR A 403 -26.43 -42.78 4.26
N GLY A 404 -27.11 -42.48 3.15
CA GLY A 404 -28.58 -42.52 3.12
C GLY A 404 -29.14 -43.92 3.42
N ASP A 405 -30.43 -43.98 3.78
CA ASP A 405 -31.14 -45.21 4.17
C ASP A 405 -31.28 -46.25 3.04
N GLY A 406 -30.97 -45.86 1.80
CA GLY A 406 -31.03 -46.73 0.63
C GLY A 406 -29.91 -46.44 -0.38
N PRO A 407 -29.70 -47.35 -1.34
CA PRO A 407 -28.65 -47.21 -2.34
C PRO A 407 -28.90 -46.04 -3.30
N SER A 408 -27.82 -45.35 -3.67
CA SER A 408 -27.83 -44.22 -4.59
C SER A 408 -28.19 -44.63 -6.03
N GLY A 409 -29.18 -43.96 -6.60
CA GLY A 409 -29.62 -44.13 -7.99
C GLY A 409 -31.12 -44.40 -8.12
N PRO A 410 -31.63 -44.51 -9.36
CA PRO A 410 -33.01 -44.92 -9.58
C PRO A 410 -33.21 -46.33 -9.03
N GLY A 411 -34.15 -46.50 -8.11
CA GLY A 411 -34.51 -47.82 -7.57
C GLY A 411 -34.90 -48.79 -8.70
N ARG A 412 -34.77 -50.10 -8.45
CA ARG A 412 -35.10 -51.14 -9.45
C ARG A 412 -36.50 -50.95 -10.04
N SER A 413 -37.47 -50.54 -9.23
CA SER A 413 -38.83 -50.15 -9.64
C SER A 413 -38.85 -48.99 -10.64
N VAL A 414 -38.05 -47.94 -10.44
CA VAL A 414 -37.95 -46.78 -11.34
C VAL A 414 -37.32 -47.17 -12.68
N ILE A 415 -36.30 -48.04 -12.68
CA ILE A 415 -35.68 -48.56 -13.91
C ILE A 415 -36.70 -49.39 -14.72
N VAL A 416 -37.44 -50.29 -14.06
CA VAL A 416 -38.47 -51.11 -14.70
C VAL A 416 -39.64 -50.26 -15.21
N ALA A 417 -40.12 -49.30 -14.43
CA ALA A 417 -41.19 -48.39 -14.84
C ALA A 417 -40.76 -47.49 -16.01
N GLY A 418 -39.55 -46.93 -15.98
CA GLY A 418 -38.98 -46.18 -17.09
C GLY A 418 -38.83 -47.03 -18.35
N GLY A 419 -38.35 -48.27 -18.21
CA GLY A 419 -38.29 -49.25 -19.30
C GLY A 419 -39.66 -49.60 -19.87
N MET A 420 -40.69 -49.69 -19.04
CA MET A 420 -42.08 -49.89 -19.48
C MET A 420 -42.61 -48.69 -20.27
N VAL A 421 -42.38 -47.46 -19.81
CA VAL A 421 -42.82 -46.24 -20.52
C VAL A 421 -42.09 -46.10 -21.86
N VAL A 422 -40.76 -46.26 -21.88
CA VAL A 422 -39.96 -46.22 -23.12
C VAL A 422 -40.36 -47.36 -24.06
N GLY A 423 -40.60 -48.56 -23.54
CA GLY A 423 -41.07 -49.71 -24.29
C GLY A 423 -42.43 -49.45 -24.95
N LEU A 424 -43.41 -48.93 -24.21
CA LEU A 424 -44.72 -48.54 -24.74
C LEU A 424 -44.59 -47.47 -25.82
N ALA A 425 -43.81 -46.41 -25.57
CA ALA A 425 -43.59 -45.34 -26.55
C ALA A 425 -42.94 -45.86 -27.85
N ALA A 426 -41.91 -46.72 -27.75
CA ALA A 426 -41.27 -47.35 -28.90
C ALA A 426 -42.20 -48.30 -29.66
N GLY A 427 -42.99 -49.12 -28.94
CA GLY A 427 -43.99 -50.00 -29.52
C GLY A 427 -45.08 -49.24 -30.27
N LEU A 428 -45.58 -48.14 -29.70
CA LEU A 428 -46.55 -47.25 -30.34
C LEU A 428 -45.94 -46.51 -31.55
N GLY A 429 -44.70 -46.02 -31.45
CA GLY A 429 -43.99 -45.41 -32.58
C GLY A 429 -43.82 -46.38 -33.74
N LEU A 430 -43.42 -47.63 -33.47
CA LEU A 430 -43.34 -48.68 -34.48
C LEU A 430 -44.71 -49.01 -35.09
N LEU A 431 -45.78 -48.97 -34.29
CA LEU A 431 -47.15 -49.14 -34.78
C LEU A 431 -47.51 -48.10 -35.83
N PHE A 432 -47.32 -46.82 -35.51
CA PHE A 432 -47.64 -45.71 -36.42
C PHE A 432 -46.74 -45.69 -37.66
N LEU A 433 -45.50 -46.20 -37.59
CA LEU A 433 -44.61 -46.31 -38.74
C LEU A 433 -44.93 -47.51 -39.66
N THR A 434 -45.55 -48.58 -39.13
CA THR A 434 -45.75 -49.86 -39.86
C THR A 434 -47.20 -50.18 -40.22
N VAL A 435 -48.17 -49.44 -39.70
CA VAL A 435 -49.56 -49.47 -40.17
C VAL A 435 -49.69 -48.50 -41.33
N PRO A 436 -50.10 -48.93 -42.54
CA PRO A 436 -50.30 -48.02 -43.65
C PRO A 436 -51.41 -47.03 -43.29
N VAL A 437 -51.09 -45.74 -43.34
CA VAL A 437 -52.09 -44.68 -43.16
C VAL A 437 -53.10 -44.81 -44.32
N PRO A 438 -54.41 -44.97 -44.04
CA PRO A 438 -55.39 -45.10 -45.11
C PRO A 438 -55.42 -43.80 -45.93
N THR A 439 -55.03 -43.89 -47.20
CA THR A 439 -54.98 -42.74 -48.10
C THR A 439 -56.40 -42.20 -48.33
N PRO A 440 -56.71 -40.94 -47.95
CA PRO A 440 -58.05 -40.39 -48.13
C PRO A 440 -58.29 -40.11 -49.62
N GLY A 441 -58.86 -41.09 -50.33
CA GLY A 441 -59.13 -41.00 -51.77
C GLY A 441 -59.48 -42.31 -52.48
N ALA A 442 -59.27 -43.48 -51.86
CA ALA A 442 -59.61 -44.77 -52.45
C ALA A 442 -61.10 -45.14 -52.31
N GLU A 443 -61.87 -44.80 -53.35
CA GLU A 443 -63.08 -45.48 -53.87
C GLU A 443 -64.20 -45.91 -52.89
N GLY A 444 -65.22 -45.04 -52.82
CA GLY A 444 -66.62 -45.37 -53.09
C GLY A 444 -67.21 -46.71 -52.60
N ILE A 445 -67.78 -46.69 -51.39
CA ILE A 445 -68.81 -47.66 -50.99
C ILE A 445 -70.19 -47.01 -51.20
N PRO A 446 -71.11 -47.61 -51.99
CA PRO A 446 -72.39 -47.00 -52.30
C PRO A 446 -73.34 -46.97 -51.09
N VAL A 447 -74.01 -45.83 -50.93
CA VAL A 447 -75.06 -45.61 -49.92
C VAL A 447 -76.30 -46.43 -50.27
N SER A 448 -76.77 -47.26 -49.33
CA SER A 448 -78.09 -47.89 -49.40
C SER A 448 -79.00 -47.28 -48.31
N PRO A 449 -80.18 -46.74 -48.66
CA PRO A 449 -81.06 -46.07 -47.71
C PRO A 449 -82.21 -46.99 -47.25
N ASP A 450 -82.27 -47.33 -45.96
CA ASP A 450 -83.52 -47.72 -45.27
C ASP A 450 -83.32 -47.45 -43.76
N ARG A 451 -83.99 -46.50 -43.08
CA ARG A 451 -85.44 -46.29 -42.85
C ARG A 451 -86.05 -47.21 -41.79
N SER A 452 -85.58 -47.11 -40.54
CA SER A 452 -86.44 -47.34 -39.36
C SER A 452 -85.77 -46.94 -38.02
N ARG A 453 -86.06 -45.72 -37.54
CA ARG A 453 -86.41 -45.40 -36.14
C ARG A 453 -86.51 -43.88 -35.92
N GLN A 454 -87.63 -43.34 -36.37
CA GLN A 454 -88.33 -42.36 -35.52
C GLN A 454 -88.88 -43.10 -34.29
N GLU A 455 -89.18 -42.35 -33.23
CA GLU A 455 -89.66 -42.77 -31.90
C GLU A 455 -88.58 -43.03 -30.83
N LEU A 456 -88.10 -41.94 -30.22
CA LEU A 456 -88.58 -41.59 -28.87
C LEU A 456 -88.25 -40.12 -28.54
N LEU A 457 -89.29 -39.29 -28.60
CA LEU A 457 -89.33 -37.95 -28.02
C LEU A 457 -89.34 -38.01 -26.47
N TRP A 458 -89.42 -36.82 -25.85
CA TRP A 458 -89.91 -36.53 -24.48
C TRP A 458 -89.02 -36.86 -23.26
N LYS A 459 -88.14 -35.91 -22.89
CA LYS A 459 -88.10 -35.22 -21.57
C LYS A 459 -86.94 -34.20 -21.52
N THR A 460 -87.22 -32.90 -21.61
CA THR A 460 -87.29 -31.92 -20.48
C THR A 460 -86.02 -31.85 -19.62
N GLY A 461 -85.38 -30.70 -19.42
CA GLY A 461 -85.71 -29.35 -19.91
C GLY A 461 -84.65 -28.31 -19.50
N GLU A 462 -84.68 -27.16 -20.18
CA GLU A 462 -83.86 -25.96 -19.95
C GLU A 462 -84.36 -25.15 -18.71
N PRO A 463 -83.68 -24.08 -18.18
CA PRO A 463 -83.18 -22.96 -18.97
C PRO A 463 -81.89 -22.20 -18.53
N MET A 464 -81.54 -21.28 -19.42
CA MET A 464 -80.52 -20.20 -19.39
C MET A 464 -80.27 -19.40 -18.09
N ARG A 465 -79.03 -18.88 -18.01
CA ARG A 465 -78.65 -17.50 -17.60
C ARG A 465 -77.19 -17.29 -18.04
N SER A 466 -76.83 -16.49 -19.06
CA SER A 466 -76.99 -15.05 -19.34
C SER A 466 -76.11 -14.13 -18.49
N GLU A 467 -75.34 -13.27 -19.18
CA GLU A 467 -74.82 -11.94 -18.73
C GLU A 467 -73.69 -11.97 -17.64
N GLU A 468 -72.75 -11.02 -17.54
CA GLU A 468 -72.52 -9.76 -18.30
C GLU A 468 -71.07 -9.20 -18.21
N THR A 469 -70.76 -8.28 -19.14
CA THR A 469 -69.83 -7.11 -19.13
C THR A 469 -68.53 -6.99 -18.30
N MET A 470 -67.46 -6.64 -19.04
CA MET A 470 -66.53 -5.48 -18.89
C MET A 470 -66.06 -4.95 -17.52
N VAL A 471 -64.76 -4.60 -17.42
CA VAL A 471 -64.27 -3.19 -17.48
C VAL A 471 -62.72 -3.15 -17.55
N ALA A 472 -62.17 -2.08 -18.15
CA ALA A 472 -60.76 -1.92 -18.51
C ALA A 472 -59.87 -1.26 -17.45
N ARG A 473 -58.53 -1.40 -17.60
CA ARG A 473 -57.48 -0.35 -17.63
C ARG A 473 -56.09 -1.00 -17.87
N THR A 474 -55.34 -0.61 -18.91
CA THR A 474 -54.15 0.29 -18.88
C THR A 474 -53.22 0.05 -17.67
N MET A 475 -51.90 -0.05 -17.75
CA MET A 475 -50.87 0.25 -18.79
C MET A 475 -49.58 -0.52 -18.37
N GLU A 476 -48.49 -0.68 -19.12
CA GLU A 476 -48.02 -0.12 -20.41
C GLU A 476 -47.04 -1.10 -21.11
N THR A 477 -46.34 -0.64 -22.17
CA THR A 477 -45.26 -1.31 -22.91
C THR A 477 -43.88 -0.70 -22.58
N ASN A 478 -42.78 -1.48 -22.64
CA ASN A 478 -41.72 -1.15 -23.61
C ASN A 478 -40.79 -2.32 -23.98
N GLN A 479 -40.14 -2.20 -25.14
CA GLN A 479 -39.29 -3.20 -25.78
C GLN A 479 -37.96 -2.58 -26.25
N LYS A 480 -36.90 -3.41 -26.34
CA LYS A 480 -35.73 -3.29 -27.25
C LYS A 480 -34.64 -2.22 -27.00
N THR A 481 -33.42 -2.76 -26.83
CA THR A 481 -32.11 -2.42 -27.47
C THR A 481 -32.17 -1.71 -28.85
N PRO A 482 -31.10 -1.04 -29.39
CA PRO A 482 -29.67 -1.43 -29.27
C PRO A 482 -28.57 -0.32 -29.36
N THR A 483 -27.30 -0.77 -29.45
CA THR A 483 -26.10 -0.18 -30.13
C THR A 483 -25.47 1.15 -29.67
N ASN A 484 -24.26 1.03 -29.08
CA ASN A 484 -22.94 1.48 -29.58
C ASN A 484 -22.79 2.76 -30.44
N THR A 485 -21.72 3.55 -30.20
CA THR A 485 -20.80 4.22 -31.18
C THR A 485 -20.38 5.67 -30.81
N ILE A 486 -19.07 5.83 -30.51
CA ILE A 486 -18.15 6.98 -30.79
C ILE A 486 -18.56 8.43 -30.46
N GLY A 487 -17.80 9.03 -29.53
CA GLY A 487 -17.02 10.26 -29.78
C GLY A 487 -17.67 11.63 -29.55
N GLY A 488 -16.88 12.57 -29.02
CA GLY A 488 -17.25 13.98 -28.91
C GLY A 488 -16.58 14.70 -27.74
N ARG A 489 -15.47 15.40 -28.01
CA ARG A 489 -15.04 16.51 -27.14
C ARG A 489 -15.94 17.70 -27.43
N GLU A 490 -16.49 18.34 -26.41
CA GLU A 490 -16.57 19.79 -26.42
C GLU A 490 -16.46 20.33 -24.99
N PHE A 491 -15.62 21.35 -24.84
CA PHE A 491 -15.26 21.97 -23.56
C PHE A 491 -15.92 23.35 -23.59
N MET A 492 -16.92 23.61 -22.75
CA MET A 492 -17.51 24.93 -22.64
C MET A 492 -17.69 25.31 -21.17
N LEU A 493 -17.31 26.55 -20.88
CA LEU A 493 -17.17 27.11 -19.54
C LEU A 493 -18.55 27.39 -18.93
N ALA A 494 -18.73 27.04 -17.66
CA ALA A 494 -19.75 27.61 -16.80
C ALA A 494 -19.07 28.05 -15.50
N ASP A 495 -19.01 29.36 -15.37
CA ASP A 495 -18.58 30.14 -14.21
C ASP A 495 -19.65 30.04 -13.12
N GLU A 496 -19.29 29.61 -11.90
CA GLU A 496 -20.07 29.91 -10.70
C GLU A 496 -19.18 29.78 -9.45
N ASN A 497 -18.78 30.93 -8.90
CA ASN A 497 -18.29 31.03 -7.53
C ASN A 497 -19.48 30.92 -6.58
N ASP A 498 -19.35 30.20 -5.46
CA ASP A 498 -19.06 30.87 -4.18
C ASP A 498 -18.88 29.90 -3.00
N GLU A 499 -18.08 30.37 -2.04
CA GLU A 499 -18.02 30.01 -0.61
C GLU A 499 -17.92 28.53 -0.17
N ASP A 500 -16.68 28.10 0.15
CA ASP A 500 -16.38 27.43 1.44
C ASP A 500 -14.85 27.42 1.73
N GLU A 501 -14.29 28.54 2.20
CA GLU A 501 -12.88 28.63 2.65
C GLU A 501 -12.64 27.95 4.01
N MET A 502 -12.75 26.62 4.05
CA MET A 502 -12.34 25.83 5.21
C MET A 502 -10.81 25.64 5.21
N THR A 503 -10.12 26.38 6.09
CA THR A 503 -8.68 26.62 5.97
C THR A 503 -7.83 25.36 6.22
N TYR A 504 -6.86 25.11 5.34
CA TYR A 504 -5.97 23.93 5.36
C TYR A 504 -5.15 23.76 6.67
N ALA A 505 -5.06 24.80 7.50
CA ALA A 505 -4.31 24.83 8.74
C ALA A 505 -4.88 23.92 9.84
N GLU A 506 -6.20 23.76 9.95
CA GLU A 506 -6.81 22.97 11.05
C GLU A 506 -6.62 21.45 10.89
N ARG A 507 -6.50 20.95 9.64
CA ARG A 507 -6.25 19.52 9.40
C ARG A 507 -4.86 19.07 9.86
N LEU A 508 -3.87 19.96 9.89
CA LEU A 508 -2.54 19.66 10.43
C LEU A 508 -2.53 19.62 11.96
N ALA A 509 -3.30 20.49 12.64
CA ALA A 509 -3.37 20.52 14.11
C ALA A 509 -4.03 19.26 14.71
N ALA A 510 -4.98 18.63 14.00
CA ALA A 510 -5.67 17.43 14.46
C ALA A 510 -4.81 16.14 14.41
N GLY A 511 -3.85 16.05 13.48
CA GLY A 511 -2.99 14.87 13.33
C GLY A 511 -1.96 14.70 14.46
N GLN A 512 -1.53 15.81 15.07
CA GLN A 512 -0.32 15.83 15.92
C GLN A 512 -0.57 15.37 17.38
N ARG A 513 -1.83 15.17 17.80
CA ARG A 513 -2.20 14.75 19.17
C ARG A 513 -2.23 13.23 19.42
N ARG A 514 -1.92 12.38 18.44
CA ARG A 514 -1.82 10.91 18.62
C ARG A 514 -0.38 10.36 18.72
N GLY A 515 0.65 11.23 18.71
CA GLY A 515 2.06 10.82 18.73
C GLY A 515 2.74 10.73 20.11
N ALA A 516 2.04 11.03 21.21
CA ALA A 516 2.63 11.15 22.55
C ALA A 516 2.83 9.79 23.27
N GLY A 517 3.58 8.85 22.65
CA GLY A 517 3.75 7.49 23.18
C GLY A 517 5.09 6.78 22.92
N SER A 518 5.95 7.25 22.03
CA SER A 518 7.16 6.50 21.62
C SER A 518 8.49 6.94 22.28
N SER A 519 8.49 7.99 23.11
CA SER A 519 9.71 8.58 23.69
C SER A 519 10.57 7.59 24.51
N ASN A 520 9.96 6.55 25.09
CA ASN A 520 10.66 5.56 25.92
C ASN A 520 11.46 4.49 25.17
N TYR A 521 11.39 4.40 23.83
CA TYR A 521 12.15 3.40 23.08
C TYR A 521 13.57 3.85 22.67
N MET A 522 13.82 5.17 22.59
CA MET A 522 15.16 5.69 22.26
C MET A 522 16.13 5.65 23.45
N SER A 523 15.64 5.68 24.69
CA SER A 523 16.47 5.61 25.90
C SER A 523 17.00 4.19 26.17
N THR A 524 16.16 3.16 25.99
CA THR A 524 16.57 1.76 26.07
C THR A 524 17.58 1.37 24.99
N LEU A 525 17.39 1.85 23.76
CA LEU A 525 18.32 1.58 22.65
C LEU A 525 19.69 2.24 22.86
N LYS A 526 19.73 3.47 23.43
CA LYS A 526 20.97 4.12 23.86
C LYS A 526 21.70 3.37 24.98
N ASN A 527 20.98 2.77 25.93
CA ASN A 527 21.61 2.01 27.01
C ASN A 527 22.16 0.67 26.51
N ALA A 528 21.42 -0.06 25.67
CA ALA A 528 21.89 -1.33 25.08
C ALA A 528 23.17 -1.15 24.24
N LEU A 529 23.27 -0.08 23.45
CA LEU A 529 24.48 0.26 22.70
C LEU A 529 25.67 0.62 23.61
N LYS A 530 25.40 1.21 24.78
CA LYS A 530 26.45 1.59 25.74
C LYS A 530 27.05 0.36 26.42
N ASP A 531 26.23 -0.62 26.77
CA ASP A 531 26.71 -1.88 27.37
C ASP A 531 27.48 -2.74 26.34
N PHE A 532 27.04 -2.76 25.08
CA PHE A 532 27.74 -3.49 24.00
C PHE A 532 29.14 -2.93 23.70
N LEU A 533 29.33 -1.60 23.84
CA LEU A 533 30.62 -0.93 23.64
C LEU A 533 31.56 -0.95 24.86
N CYS A 534 31.12 -1.47 26.02
CA CYS A 534 31.94 -1.52 27.24
C CYS A 534 32.65 -2.87 27.48
N ILE A 535 32.56 -3.83 26.55
CA ILE A 535 33.27 -5.11 26.65
C ILE A 535 34.77 -4.90 26.38
N LYS A 536 35.56 -4.76 27.46
CA LYS A 536 37.03 -4.74 27.38
C LYS A 536 37.55 -6.08 26.85
N PRO A 537 38.50 -6.10 25.89
CA PRO A 537 39.19 -7.32 25.51
C PRO A 537 40.22 -7.69 26.59
N SER A 538 40.01 -8.82 27.26
CA SER A 538 41.06 -9.45 28.07
C SER A 538 41.91 -10.32 27.14
N TRP A 539 43.06 -9.78 26.73
CA TRP A 539 44.08 -10.56 26.04
C TRP A 539 44.92 -11.34 27.06
N ASN A 540 45.08 -12.64 26.78
CA ASN A 540 46.11 -13.54 27.30
C ASN A 540 46.77 -14.18 26.08
#